data_AF-A0A2V2EK10-F1
#
_entry.id   AF-A0A2V2EK10-F1
#
_cell.length_a   1.000
_cell.length_b   1.000
_cell.length_c   1.000
_cell.angle_alpha   90.00
_cell.angle_beta   90.00
_cell.angle_gamma   90.00
#
_symmetry.space_group_name_H-M   'P 1'
#
loop_
_entity.id
_entity.type
_entity.pdbx_description
1 polymer ?
#
loop_
_entity_poly.entity_id
_entity_poly.type
_entity_poly.pdbx_seq_one_letter_code
_entity_poly.pdbx_strand_id
1 'polypeptide(L)'
;MKRWSKLQKQLYAVLDNKIDFQIHCSVYRMDSNRGNTNIPRYWITLGKEILFDYPKQFLSLLESQGNVYPYETDVSSISCLLREYLETPQEKLFCSVFLQDQWGLIPLLKAADRRIGRMHWDELCAICKDERVDRIIAARKAKRMT
;
A
#
# COMPACT_ATOMS: atom_id res chain seq x y z
N MET A 1 -16.87 2.23 8.70
CA MET A 1 -15.46 2.35 8.25
C MET A 1 -14.73 3.36 9.14
N LYS A 2 -13.68 2.97 9.89
CA LYS A 2 -12.85 3.93 10.65
C LYS A 2 -12.28 4.97 9.67
N ARG A 3 -12.30 6.26 10.02
CA ARG A 3 -11.93 7.37 9.11
C ARG A 3 -10.53 7.17 8.50
N TRP A 4 -10.45 7.17 7.16
CA TRP A 4 -9.19 7.07 6.39
C TRP A 4 -8.13 8.04 6.91
N SER A 5 -8.50 9.30 7.19
CA SER A 5 -7.57 10.31 7.70
C SER A 5 -6.83 9.90 8.98
N LYS A 6 -7.49 9.14 9.88
CA LYS A 6 -6.84 8.63 11.09
C LYS A 6 -5.85 7.51 10.75
N LEU A 7 -6.24 6.59 9.88
CA LEU A 7 -5.37 5.49 9.43
C LEU A 7 -4.15 6.03 8.68
N GLN A 8 -4.36 6.98 7.77
CA GLN A 8 -3.31 7.64 7.00
C GLN A 8 -2.31 8.36 7.92
N LYS A 9 -2.79 9.07 8.95
CA LYS A 9 -1.91 9.70 9.94
C LYS A 9 -1.05 8.67 10.68
N GLN A 10 -1.60 7.50 11.01
CA GLN A 10 -0.85 6.42 11.67
C GLN A 10 0.19 5.80 10.72
N LEU A 11 -0.14 5.62 9.44
CA LEU A 11 0.82 5.18 8.42
C LEU A 11 2.00 6.15 8.30
N TYR A 12 1.74 7.44 8.14
CA TYR A 12 2.82 8.43 8.06
C TYR A 12 3.64 8.59 9.34
N ALA A 13 3.15 8.10 10.48
CA ALA A 13 3.95 8.03 11.70
C ALA A 13 5.02 6.92 11.67
N VAL A 14 4.89 5.91 10.80
CA VAL A 14 5.89 4.83 10.67
C VAL A 14 6.67 4.90 9.35
N LEU A 15 6.11 5.51 8.31
CA LEU A 15 6.79 5.65 7.02
C LEU A 15 7.94 6.66 7.08
N ASP A 16 8.96 6.44 6.25
CA ASP A 16 10.11 7.32 6.11
C ASP A 16 9.68 8.66 5.47
N ASN A 17 9.67 9.72 6.26
CA ASN A 17 9.23 11.05 5.82
C ASN A 17 10.26 11.80 4.96
N LYS A 18 11.42 11.19 4.69
CA LYS A 18 12.46 11.80 3.84
C LYS A 18 12.29 11.47 2.36
N ILE A 19 11.56 10.40 2.06
CA ILE A 19 11.18 10.03 0.70
C ILE A 19 9.78 10.58 0.42
N ASP A 20 9.52 10.92 -0.85
CA ASP A 20 8.22 11.42 -1.28
C ASP A 20 7.24 10.25 -1.51
N PHE A 21 7.08 9.40 -0.49
CA PHE A 21 6.21 8.24 -0.51
C PHE A 21 4.85 8.63 0.07
N GLN A 22 3.80 8.55 -0.74
CA GLN A 22 2.45 8.96 -0.32
C GLN A 22 1.45 7.84 -0.59
N ILE A 23 0.56 7.61 0.37
CA ILE A 23 -0.56 6.67 0.24
C ILE A 23 -1.84 7.49 0.22
N HIS A 24 -2.69 7.22 -0.77
CA HIS A 24 -3.95 7.91 -0.97
C HIS A 24 -5.11 6.92 -0.96
N CYS A 25 -6.25 7.41 -0.50
CA CYS A 25 -7.54 6.75 -0.65
C CYS A 25 -8.58 7.82 -0.96
N SER A 26 -9.31 7.65 -2.05
CA SER A 26 -10.44 8.51 -2.39
C SER A 26 -11.64 7.66 -2.77
N VAL A 27 -12.82 8.15 -2.42
CA VAL A 27 -14.09 7.54 -2.81
C VAL A 27 -14.74 8.43 -3.85
N TYR A 28 -14.75 7.99 -5.10
CA TYR A 28 -15.44 8.66 -6.19
C TYR A 28 -16.91 8.28 -6.16
N ARG A 29 -17.80 9.27 -6.22
CA ARG A 29 -19.23 9.03 -6.38
C ARG A 29 -19.52 8.76 -7.84
N MET A 30 -20.05 7.58 -8.17
CA MET A 30 -20.75 7.41 -9.44
C MET A 30 -22.20 7.81 -9.23
N ASP A 31 -22.56 8.96 -9.78
CA ASP A 31 -23.94 9.39 -9.91
C ASP A 31 -24.40 9.04 -11.33
N SER A 32 -25.14 7.93 -11.45
CA SER A 32 -25.68 7.47 -12.72
C SER A 32 -27.17 7.21 -12.59
N ASN A 33 -27.92 7.39 -13.68
CA ASN A 33 -29.36 7.10 -13.72
C ASN A 33 -29.73 5.63 -13.42
N ARG A 34 -28.74 4.73 -13.28
CA ARG A 34 -28.92 3.29 -13.01
C ARG A 34 -28.35 2.83 -11.68
N GLY A 35 -27.77 3.73 -10.87
CA GLY A 35 -27.21 3.37 -9.57
C GLY A 35 -26.32 4.45 -8.97
N ASN A 36 -26.30 4.48 -7.64
CA ASN A 36 -25.48 5.37 -6.81
C ASN A 36 -24.43 4.53 -6.07
N THR A 37 -23.30 4.27 -6.71
CA THR A 37 -22.22 3.46 -6.12
C THR A 37 -20.97 4.29 -5.92
N ASN A 38 -20.41 4.18 -4.72
CA ASN A 38 -19.12 4.77 -4.38
C ASN A 38 -17.99 3.86 -4.89
N ILE A 39 -17.11 4.37 -5.75
CA ILE A 39 -15.87 3.70 -6.16
C ILE A 39 -14.70 4.20 -5.31
N PRO A 40 -14.27 3.44 -4.31
CA PRO A 40 -13.01 3.69 -3.64
C PRO A 40 -11.82 3.33 -4.54
N ARG A 41 -10.77 4.13 -4.46
CA ARG A 41 -9.47 3.91 -5.12
C ARG A 41 -8.36 4.09 -4.10
N TYR A 42 -7.43 3.15 -4.06
CA TYR A 42 -6.16 3.29 -3.34
C TYR A 42 -5.04 3.45 -4.34
N TRP A 43 -4.14 4.39 -4.10
CA TRP A 43 -2.91 4.45 -4.88
C TRP A 43 -1.73 4.91 -4.02
N ILE A 44 -0.55 4.46 -4.39
CA ILE A 44 0.72 4.85 -3.78
C ILE A 44 1.56 5.55 -4.81
N THR A 45 2.15 6.67 -4.40
CA THR A 45 3.13 7.39 -5.20
C THR A 45 4.50 7.39 -4.55
N LEU A 46 5.53 7.45 -5.38
CA LEU A 46 6.89 7.83 -5.01
C LEU A 46 7.30 8.99 -5.91
N GLY A 47 7.28 10.22 -5.37
CA GLY A 47 7.41 11.41 -6.18
C GLY A 47 6.23 11.56 -7.14
N LYS A 48 6.54 11.64 -8.44
CA LYS A 48 5.53 11.75 -9.51
C LYS A 48 5.05 10.40 -10.05
N GLU A 49 5.65 9.30 -9.61
CA GLU A 49 5.37 7.97 -10.13
C GLU A 49 4.31 7.26 -9.28
N ILE A 50 3.39 6.54 -9.92
CA ILE A 50 2.40 5.68 -9.25
C ILE A 50 2.96 4.26 -9.19
N LEU A 51 3.25 3.77 -7.98
CA LEU A 51 3.76 2.40 -7.75
C LEU A 51 2.64 1.37 -7.57
N PHE A 52 1.51 1.81 -7.05
CA PHE A 52 0.35 0.97 -6.75
C PHE A 52 -0.92 1.72 -7.10
N ASP A 53 -1.87 1.05 -7.77
CA ASP A 53 -3.16 1.63 -8.12
C ASP A 53 -4.25 0.56 -8.15
N TYR A 54 -5.06 0.53 -7.11
CA TYR A 54 -6.23 -0.31 -6.99
C TYR A 54 -7.51 0.53 -7.19
N PRO A 55 -8.45 0.09 -8.05
CA PRO A 55 -8.51 -1.23 -8.70
C PRO A 55 -7.76 -1.31 -10.05
N LYS A 56 -7.24 -0.19 -10.58
CA LYS A 56 -6.83 -0.08 -11.99
C LYS A 56 -5.86 -1.18 -12.43
N GLN A 57 -4.86 -1.50 -11.63
CA GLN A 57 -3.86 -2.55 -11.94
C GLN A 57 -4.42 -3.97 -11.85
N PHE A 58 -5.60 -4.15 -11.25
CA PHE A 58 -6.19 -5.44 -10.92
C PHE A 58 -7.48 -5.72 -11.70
N LEU A 59 -7.90 -4.83 -12.60
CA LEU A 59 -9.16 -4.95 -13.34
C LEU A 59 -9.28 -6.30 -14.07
N SER A 60 -8.23 -6.74 -14.78
CA SER A 60 -8.24 -8.02 -15.50
C SER A 60 -8.37 -9.23 -14.57
N LEU A 61 -7.76 -9.17 -13.39
CA LEU A 61 -7.87 -10.23 -12.38
C LEU A 61 -9.29 -10.27 -11.82
N LEU A 62 -9.86 -9.10 -11.51
CA LEU A 62 -11.21 -8.98 -10.97
C LEU A 62 -12.26 -9.44 -11.98
N GLU A 63 -12.10 -9.08 -13.26
CA GLU A 63 -12.92 -9.58 -14.36
C GLU A 63 -12.86 -11.10 -14.48
N SER A 64 -11.66 -11.70 -14.41
CA SER A 64 -11.50 -13.17 -14.47
C SER A 64 -12.15 -13.92 -13.30
N GLN A 65 -12.27 -13.26 -12.14
CA GLN A 65 -12.92 -13.82 -10.95
C GLN A 65 -14.45 -13.61 -10.94
N GLY A 66 -15.02 -13.08 -12.02
CA GLY A 66 -16.45 -12.73 -12.11
C GLY A 66 -16.84 -11.56 -11.21
N ASN A 67 -15.85 -10.82 -10.70
CA ASN A 67 -16.06 -9.75 -9.74
C ASN A 67 -16.27 -8.43 -10.50
N VAL A 68 -17.52 -8.22 -10.94
CA VAL A 68 -17.91 -7.07 -11.79
C VAL A 68 -17.80 -5.74 -11.04
N TYR A 69 -17.81 -5.76 -9.70
CA TYR A 69 -17.75 -4.57 -8.85
C TYR A 69 -16.83 -4.78 -7.63
N PRO A 70 -15.50 -4.57 -7.79
CA PRO A 70 -14.49 -4.75 -6.73
C PRO A 70 -14.60 -3.77 -5.53
N TYR A 71 -15.69 -3.02 -5.44
CA TYR A 71 -15.78 -1.78 -4.67
C TYR A 71 -16.37 -1.94 -3.27
N GLU A 72 -17.07 -3.04 -3.00
CA GLU A 72 -17.81 -3.23 -1.75
C GLU A 72 -16.99 -3.90 -0.63
N THR A 73 -16.23 -4.94 -0.95
CA THR A 73 -15.49 -5.75 0.04
C THR A 73 -14.02 -5.40 0.14
N ASP A 74 -13.35 -5.26 -1.00
CA ASP A 74 -11.88 -5.28 -1.07
C ASP A 74 -11.25 -4.06 -0.42
N VAL A 75 -11.94 -2.92 -0.44
CA VAL A 75 -11.47 -1.67 0.18
C VAL A 75 -11.48 -1.72 1.69
N SER A 76 -12.47 -2.43 2.26
CA SER A 76 -12.48 -2.75 3.67
C SER A 76 -11.32 -3.69 4.00
N SER A 77 -11.06 -4.69 3.14
CA SER A 77 -9.95 -5.64 3.29
C SER A 77 -8.58 -4.96 3.24
N ILE A 78 -8.33 -4.05 2.29
CA ILE A 78 -7.11 -3.24 2.23
C ILE A 78 -6.97 -2.40 3.51
N SER A 79 -8.04 -1.75 3.95
CA SER A 79 -8.03 -0.99 5.22
C SER A 79 -7.75 -1.86 6.45
N CYS A 80 -8.20 -3.11 6.47
CA CYS A 80 -7.92 -4.08 7.54
C CYS A 80 -6.45 -4.51 7.51
N LEU A 81 -5.93 -4.85 6.33
CA LEU A 81 -4.53 -5.20 6.10
C LEU A 81 -3.58 -4.08 6.56
N LEU A 82 -3.90 -2.83 6.24
CA LEU A 82 -3.12 -1.67 6.69
C LEU A 82 -3.11 -1.51 8.22
N ARG A 83 -4.19 -1.89 8.92
CA ARG A 83 -4.23 -1.86 10.39
C ARG A 83 -3.42 -2.99 11.00
N GLU A 84 -3.58 -4.20 10.49
CA GLU A 84 -2.80 -5.36 10.89
C GLU A 84 -1.29 -5.05 10.78
N TYR A 85 -0.88 -4.41 9.69
CA TYR A 85 0.49 -3.96 9.49
C TYR A 85 0.98 -2.95 10.55
N LEU A 86 0.14 -1.98 10.90
CA LEU A 86 0.46 -0.97 11.92
C LEU A 86 0.53 -1.56 13.33
N GLU A 87 -0.35 -2.52 13.63
CA GLU A 87 -0.44 -3.19 14.93
C GLU A 87 0.66 -4.26 15.12
N THR A 88 1.36 -4.63 14.04
CA THR A 88 2.48 -5.57 14.10
C THR A 88 3.68 -4.96 14.84
N PRO A 89 4.20 -5.60 15.91
CA PRO A 89 5.38 -5.16 16.64
C PRO A 89 6.63 -5.11 15.75
N GLN A 90 7.52 -4.15 16.02
CA GLN A 90 8.72 -3.91 15.21
C GLN A 90 9.61 -5.16 15.10
N GLU A 91 9.74 -5.92 16.18
CA GLU A 91 10.61 -7.10 16.28
C GLU A 91 10.12 -8.25 15.39
N LYS A 92 8.83 -8.26 15.06
CA LYS A 92 8.19 -9.29 14.22
C LYS A 92 7.95 -8.81 12.79
N LEU A 93 7.85 -7.50 12.59
CA LEU A 93 7.40 -6.87 11.34
C LEU A 93 8.11 -7.38 10.09
N PHE A 94 9.43 -7.55 10.16
CA PHE A 94 10.22 -8.00 9.02
C PHE A 94 9.84 -9.44 8.60
N CYS A 95 9.79 -10.36 9.57
CA CYS A 95 9.49 -11.78 9.35
C CYS A 95 7.98 -12.09 9.23
N SER A 96 7.11 -11.16 9.61
CA SER A 96 5.66 -11.34 9.52
C SER A 96 5.19 -11.54 8.09
N VAL A 97 4.39 -12.59 7.89
CA VAL A 97 3.68 -12.90 6.65
C VAL A 97 2.24 -12.45 6.80
N PHE A 98 1.77 -11.64 5.85
CA PHE A 98 0.42 -11.09 5.82
C PHE A 98 -0.39 -11.85 4.77
N LEU A 99 -1.07 -12.92 5.19
CA LEU A 99 -1.73 -13.87 4.29
C LEU A 99 -2.86 -13.23 3.45
N GLN A 100 -3.40 -12.11 3.91
CA GLN A 100 -4.47 -11.37 3.22
C GLN A 100 -3.95 -10.34 2.20
N ASP A 101 -2.62 -10.21 2.02
CA ASP A 101 -2.06 -9.31 1.01
C ASP A 101 -2.15 -9.90 -0.39
N GLN A 102 -3.32 -9.77 -1.00
CA GLN A 102 -3.57 -10.20 -2.37
C GLN A 102 -3.09 -9.19 -3.43
N TRP A 103 -2.67 -8.00 -3.00
CA TRP A 103 -2.34 -6.89 -3.90
C TRP A 103 -0.83 -6.59 -3.96
N GLY A 104 -0.02 -7.25 -3.14
CA GLY A 104 1.41 -6.94 -3.03
C GLY A 104 1.67 -5.57 -2.41
N LEU A 105 0.81 -5.14 -1.48
CA LEU A 105 0.88 -3.86 -0.81
C LEU A 105 1.92 -3.85 0.32
N ILE A 106 2.04 -4.97 1.04
CA ILE A 106 2.91 -5.08 2.21
C ILE A 106 4.41 -4.93 1.86
N PRO A 107 4.93 -5.53 0.78
CA PRO A 107 6.32 -5.30 0.37
C PRO A 107 6.65 -3.81 0.18
N LEU A 108 5.75 -3.03 -0.44
CA LEU A 108 5.92 -1.59 -0.63
C LEU A 108 5.95 -0.84 0.70
N LEU A 109 5.06 -1.20 1.62
CA LEU A 109 5.06 -0.63 2.97
C LEU A 109 6.33 -0.98 3.73
N LYS A 110 6.76 -2.24 3.73
CA LYS A 110 8.02 -2.67 4.35
C LYS A 110 9.21 -1.88 3.80
N ALA A 111 9.25 -1.63 2.50
CA ALA A 111 10.31 -0.84 1.88
C ALA A 111 10.34 0.61 2.40
N ALA A 112 9.16 1.23 2.54
CA ALA A 112 9.02 2.62 2.98
C ALA A 112 9.04 2.80 4.51
N ASP A 113 8.88 1.74 5.31
CA ASP A 113 8.78 1.83 6.77
C ASP A 113 10.14 2.09 7.43
N ARG A 114 10.20 3.11 8.31
CA ARG A 114 11.43 3.49 9.02
C ARG A 114 11.80 2.55 10.17
N ARG A 115 10.84 1.75 10.66
CA ARG A 115 11.06 0.68 11.64
C ARG A 115 11.91 -0.45 11.05
N ILE A 116 11.86 -0.64 9.72
CA ILE A 116 12.73 -1.58 9.01
C ILE A 116 14.08 -0.91 8.72
N GLY A 117 15.07 -1.34 9.49
CA GLY A 117 16.43 -0.84 9.43
C GLY A 117 17.22 -1.32 8.21
N ARG A 118 18.32 -0.62 7.95
CA ARG A 118 19.20 -0.79 6.78
C ARG A 118 19.69 -2.21 6.53
N MET A 119 19.93 -2.97 7.60
CA MET A 119 20.45 -4.35 7.52
C MET A 119 19.48 -5.27 6.75
N HIS A 120 18.20 -4.92 6.70
CA HIS A 120 17.15 -5.71 6.07
C HIS A 120 16.82 -5.25 4.64
N TRP A 121 17.44 -4.17 4.14
CA TRP A 121 17.06 -3.60 2.84
C TRP A 121 17.43 -4.52 1.68
N ASP A 122 18.66 -5.01 1.65
CA ASP A 122 19.12 -5.88 0.56
C ASP A 122 18.44 -7.26 0.64
N GLU A 123 18.15 -7.73 1.86
CA GLU A 123 17.35 -8.94 2.09
C GLU A 123 15.90 -8.78 1.57
N LEU A 124 15.25 -7.64 1.84
CA LEU A 124 13.91 -7.36 1.34
C LEU A 124 13.86 -7.35 -0.19
N CYS A 125 14.85 -6.73 -0.84
CA CYS A 125 14.96 -6.70 -2.31
C CYS A 125 15.12 -8.13 -2.87
N ALA A 126 15.99 -8.95 -2.25
CA ALA A 126 16.25 -10.32 -2.67
C ALA A 126 15.03 -11.25 -2.51
N ILE A 127 14.25 -11.08 -1.45
CA ILE A 127 13.03 -11.88 -1.18
C ILE A 127 11.90 -11.48 -2.12
N CYS A 128 11.61 -10.17 -2.25
CA CYS A 128 10.43 -9.71 -2.97
C CYS A 128 10.60 -9.75 -4.49
N LYS A 129 11.82 -9.49 -5.01
CA LYS A 129 12.10 -9.41 -6.46
C LYS A 129 11.09 -8.52 -7.22
N ASP A 130 10.74 -7.40 -6.60
CA ASP A 130 9.76 -6.43 -7.13
C ASP A 130 10.47 -5.10 -7.35
N GLU A 131 10.51 -4.63 -8.60
CA GLU A 131 11.19 -3.39 -8.98
C GLU A 131 10.68 -2.17 -8.20
N ARG A 132 9.39 -2.17 -7.80
CA ARG A 132 8.80 -1.08 -7.02
C ARG A 132 9.40 -1.00 -5.61
N VAL A 133 9.70 -2.14 -5.01
CA VAL A 133 10.39 -2.25 -3.71
C VAL A 133 11.80 -1.70 -3.85
N ASP A 134 12.52 -2.10 -4.90
CA ASP A 134 13.88 -1.64 -5.18
C ASP A 134 13.94 -0.12 -5.34
N ARG A 135 12.98 0.47 -6.06
CA ARG A 135 12.85 1.93 -6.25
C ARG A 135 12.65 2.68 -4.93
N ILE A 136 11.79 2.17 -4.05
CA ILE A 136 11.56 2.78 -2.72
C ILE A 136 12.84 2.72 -1.88
N ILE A 137 13.51 1.56 -1.83
CA ILE A 137 14.77 1.39 -1.09
C ILE A 137 15.87 2.30 -1.67
N ALA A 138 15.98 2.41 -2.99
CA ALA A 138 16.91 3.31 -3.66
C ALA A 138 16.66 4.78 -3.28
N ALA A 139 15.39 5.21 -3.23
CA ALA A 139 15.02 6.56 -2.79
C ALA A 139 15.46 6.82 -1.33
N ARG A 140 15.30 5.84 -0.44
CA ARG A 140 15.77 5.93 0.96
C ARG A 140 17.29 5.98 1.07
N LYS A 141 18.00 5.19 0.26
CA LYS A 141 19.48 5.23 0.16
C LYS A 141 19.94 6.63 -0.29
N ALA A 142 19.35 7.18 -1.35
CA ALA A 142 19.72 8.48 -1.90
C ALA A 142 19.53 9.65 -0.92
N LYS A 143 18.39 9.70 -0.22
CA LYS A 143 18.04 10.77 0.75
C LYS A 143 18.89 10.79 2.02
N ARG A 144 19.76 9.80 2.21
CA ARG A 144 20.73 9.76 3.32
C ARG A 144 22.13 10.18 2.93
N MET A 145 22.43 10.23 1.63
CA MET A 145 23.71 10.71 1.10
C MET A 145 23.71 12.23 0.87
N THR A 146 22.52 12.84 0.90
CA THR A 146 22.30 14.30 0.87
C THR A 146 22.11 14.83 2.28
#